data_AF-A0A2J6PHU3-F1
#
_entry.id   AF-A0A2J6PHU3-F1
#
_cell.length_a   1.000
_cell.length_b   1.000
_cell.length_c   1.000
_cell.angle_alpha   90.00
_cell.angle_beta   90.00
_cell.angle_gamma   90.00
#
_symmetry.space_group_name_H-M   'P 1'
#
loop_
_entity.id
_entity.type
_entity.pdbx_description
1 polymer ?
#
loop_
_entity_poly.entity_id
_entity_poly.type
_entity_poly.pdbx_seq_one_letter_code
_entity_poly.pdbx_strand_id
1 'polypeptide(L)'
;MELNRIWHEPEVVIYSCLITPGLLTFDTQPNHVIARPIREKLEYCSPGEPAIPLTSFGSLVDKASLGRSVDRWGWNGQDCAFKRIEFDCDVQAIEREIKSREKLLELPDLQSQTIEDANKIMEHRFNVLPILAVVVSEQDVNNDVMGILMPFGGFNLESLSASGTEFTASVSDSKDLQITRGQLRDLARGVRELSMSRTEPSGLGRFGCVAPEYKDDAFALGELFIWCKERSSWDVSDLRKVEDAAQVLKDNGDFDRELTILDDERDR
;
A
#
# COMPACT_ATOMS: atom_id res chain seq x y z
N MET A 1 -31.97 16.43 17.89
CA MET A 1 -30.76 16.33 18.74
C MET A 1 -29.89 15.27 18.10
N GLU A 2 -28.94 15.70 17.28
CA GLU A 2 -27.96 14.84 16.60
C GLU A 2 -26.86 14.52 17.60
N LEU A 3 -26.87 13.30 18.13
CA LEU A 3 -25.83 12.81 19.04
C LEU A 3 -24.64 12.32 18.21
N ASN A 4 -23.50 13.00 18.38
CA ASN A 4 -22.15 12.47 18.25
C ASN A 4 -21.70 12.02 16.86
N ARG A 5 -21.53 13.00 15.95
CA ARG A 5 -20.52 12.96 14.89
C ARG A 5 -19.11 13.02 15.48
N ILE A 6 -18.71 11.98 16.23
CA ILE A 6 -17.31 11.78 16.61
C ILE A 6 -16.69 10.97 15.47
N TRP A 7 -16.56 11.61 14.31
CA TRP A 7 -15.50 11.22 13.40
C TRP A 7 -14.22 11.48 14.20
N HIS A 8 -13.38 10.45 14.36
CA HIS A 8 -12.05 10.66 14.91
C HIS A 8 -11.46 11.91 14.28
N GLU A 9 -11.08 12.85 15.14
CA GLU A 9 -10.46 14.11 14.79
C GLU A 9 -9.51 13.87 13.62
N PRO A 10 -9.82 14.35 12.39
CA PRO A 10 -8.72 14.59 11.48
C PRO A 10 -7.87 15.58 12.26
N GLU A 11 -6.67 15.17 12.69
CA GLU A 11 -5.65 16.08 13.17
C GLU A 11 -5.25 16.94 11.96
N VAL A 12 -6.14 17.83 11.54
CA VAL A 12 -5.80 18.92 10.63
C VAL A 12 -5.06 19.89 11.52
N VAL A 13 -3.75 19.70 11.57
CA VAL A 13 -2.83 20.66 12.15
C VAL A 13 -2.92 21.94 11.32
N ILE A 14 -3.82 22.84 11.71
CA ILE A 14 -3.86 24.18 11.16
C ILE A 14 -2.73 24.95 11.84
N TYR A 15 -1.70 25.26 11.08
CA TYR A 15 -0.64 26.16 11.52
C TYR A 15 -1.23 27.57 11.67
N SER A 16 -1.73 27.88 12.86
CA SER A 16 -1.81 29.26 13.32
C SER A 16 -0.37 29.72 13.55
N CYS A 17 0.26 30.27 12.51
CA CYS A 17 1.56 30.93 12.60
C CYS A 17 1.45 32.25 13.38
N LEU A 18 1.11 32.18 14.66
CA LEU A 18 1.48 33.22 15.61
C LEU A 18 2.83 32.82 16.16
N ILE A 19 3.89 33.35 15.53
CA ILE A 19 5.28 33.15 15.89
C ILE A 19 5.50 33.72 17.29
N THR A 20 5.23 32.91 18.30
CA THR A 20 5.69 33.10 19.67
C THR A 20 6.41 31.81 20.04
N PRO A 21 7.73 31.83 20.28
CA PRO A 21 8.48 30.62 20.58
C PRO A 21 8.05 30.13 21.96
N GLY A 22 7.33 29.00 22.05
CA GLY A 22 7.15 28.35 23.36
C GLY A 22 6.11 27.26 23.50
N LEU A 23 4.98 27.27 22.77
CA LEU A 23 3.95 26.24 22.96
C LEU A 23 3.10 26.11 21.70
N LEU A 24 3.16 24.95 21.04
CA LEU A 24 2.17 24.55 20.02
C LEU A 24 1.00 23.93 20.76
N THR A 25 -0.16 24.57 20.71
CA THR A 25 -1.43 24.01 21.19
C THR A 25 -2.26 23.61 20.00
N PHE A 26 -2.78 22.39 20.02
CA PHE A 26 -3.68 21.87 19.00
C PHE A 26 -5.11 21.98 19.55
N ASP A 27 -6.00 22.60 18.78
CA ASP A 27 -7.42 22.72 19.11
C ASP A 27 -8.25 22.01 18.05
N THR A 28 -9.28 21.31 18.49
CA THR A 28 -10.25 20.64 17.62
C THR A 28 -11.28 21.65 17.11
N GLN A 29 -11.69 21.49 15.85
CA GLN A 29 -12.67 22.38 15.22
C GLN A 29 -13.81 21.56 14.61
N PRO A 30 -15.06 22.06 14.61
CA PRO A 30 -16.16 21.40 13.93
C PRO A 30 -15.87 21.19 12.44
N ASN A 31 -16.34 20.09 11.84
CA ASN A 31 -16.06 19.75 10.42
C ASN A 31 -16.34 20.88 9.42
N HIS A 32 -17.34 21.73 9.67
CA HIS A 32 -17.67 22.85 8.80
C HIS A 32 -16.65 24.01 8.83
N VAL A 33 -15.74 24.01 9.82
CA VAL A 33 -14.66 24.99 10.02
C VAL A 33 -13.33 24.46 9.47
N ILE A 34 -13.22 23.16 9.24
CA ILE A 34 -12.01 22.53 8.69
C ILE A 34 -11.82 23.02 7.25
N ALA A 35 -10.60 23.45 6.90
CA ALA A 35 -10.30 24.04 5.60
C ALA A 35 -10.56 23.11 4.39
N ARG A 36 -10.63 21.79 4.62
CA ARG A 36 -10.83 20.77 3.59
C ARG A 36 -11.77 19.66 4.09
N PRO A 37 -13.09 19.91 4.17
CA PRO A 37 -14.03 18.86 4.54
C PRO A 37 -14.07 17.79 3.44
N ILE A 38 -14.18 16.52 3.82
CA ILE A 38 -14.46 15.42 2.89
C ILE A 38 -15.92 15.59 2.42
N ARG A 39 -16.11 15.80 1.12
CA ARG A 39 -17.41 16.02 0.46
C ARG A 39 -17.87 14.78 -0.28
N GLU A 40 -16.93 13.99 -0.77
CA GLU A 40 -17.22 12.75 -1.48
C GLU A 40 -17.42 11.61 -0.49
N LYS A 41 -18.39 10.73 -0.77
CA LYS A 41 -18.63 9.50 -0.01
C LYS A 41 -18.41 8.32 -0.92
N LEU A 42 -17.76 7.29 -0.39
CA LEU A 42 -17.66 5.99 -1.03
C LEU A 42 -18.54 5.02 -0.26
N GLU A 43 -19.56 4.49 -0.93
CA GLU A 43 -20.40 3.44 -0.38
C GLU A 43 -19.89 2.10 -0.93
N TYR A 44 -19.76 1.11 -0.06
CA TYR A 44 -19.40 -0.24 -0.48
C TYR A 44 -20.57 -1.18 -0.19
N CYS A 45 -21.47 -1.24 -1.17
CA CYS A 45 -22.64 -2.10 -1.17
C CYS A 45 -22.66 -2.91 -2.46
N SER A 46 -22.30 -4.19 -2.37
CA SER A 46 -22.53 -5.13 -3.47
C SER A 46 -23.92 -5.76 -3.31
N PRO A 47 -24.73 -5.84 -4.39
CA PRO A 47 -25.98 -6.61 -4.37
C PRO A 47 -25.64 -8.11 -4.26
N GLY A 48 -25.40 -8.58 -3.03
CA GLY A 48 -24.93 -9.94 -2.73
C GLY A 48 -23.95 -9.97 -1.55
N GLU A 49 -23.25 -11.09 -1.40
CA GLU A 49 -22.10 -11.15 -0.50
C GLU A 49 -20.94 -10.35 -1.12
N PRO A 50 -20.31 -9.43 -0.36
CA PRO A 50 -19.21 -8.63 -0.90
C PRO A 50 -17.98 -9.52 -1.17
N ALA A 51 -17.26 -9.26 -2.26
CA ALA A 51 -16.07 -10.02 -2.63
C ALA A 51 -14.92 -9.87 -1.61
N ILE A 52 -14.90 -8.73 -0.92
CA ILE A 52 -13.98 -8.42 0.17
C ILE A 52 -14.80 -8.27 1.46
N PRO A 53 -14.36 -8.89 2.59
CA PRO A 53 -15.07 -8.79 3.86
C PRO A 53 -15.28 -7.34 4.32
N LEU A 54 -16.38 -7.11 5.03
CA LEU A 54 -16.65 -5.86 5.71
C LEU A 54 -16.22 -5.95 7.17
N THR A 55 -15.67 -4.87 7.71
CA THR A 55 -15.47 -4.73 9.16
C THR A 55 -15.80 -3.33 9.62
N SER A 56 -16.07 -3.19 10.92
CA SER A 56 -16.41 -1.90 11.49
C SER A 56 -15.17 -1.21 12.05
N PHE A 57 -15.14 0.12 12.00
CA PHE A 57 -14.03 0.88 12.56
C PHE A 57 -13.83 0.62 14.07
N GLY A 58 -14.91 0.41 14.83
CA GLY A 58 -14.85 0.12 16.26
C GLY A 58 -14.20 -1.22 16.62
N SER A 59 -13.99 -2.11 15.63
CA SER A 59 -13.31 -3.39 15.82
C SER A 59 -11.77 -3.30 15.79
N LEU A 60 -11.21 -2.16 15.36
CA LEU A 60 -9.77 -1.94 15.29
C LEU A 60 -9.23 -1.54 16.67
N VAL A 61 -8.11 -2.13 17.09
CA VAL A 61 -7.47 -1.87 18.40
C VAL A 61 -5.99 -1.50 18.26
N ASP A 62 -5.38 -1.00 19.34
CA ASP A 62 -3.92 -0.78 19.43
C ASP A 62 -3.33 0.14 18.33
N LYS A 63 -3.97 1.29 18.09
CA LYS A 63 -3.52 2.28 17.11
C LYS A 63 -2.07 2.73 17.33
N ALA A 64 -1.27 2.69 16.27
CA ALA A 64 0.01 3.40 16.19
C ALA A 64 0.14 4.10 14.83
N SER A 65 0.53 5.38 14.81
CA SER A 65 0.67 6.13 13.56
C SER A 65 1.88 5.65 12.74
N LEU A 66 1.70 5.42 11.44
CA LEU A 66 2.78 5.06 10.50
C LEU A 66 3.13 6.21 9.55
N GLY A 67 2.16 7.06 9.22
CA GLY A 67 2.34 8.18 8.30
C GLY A 67 1.02 8.85 7.94
N ARG A 68 1.03 9.68 6.89
CA ARG A 68 -0.19 10.33 6.40
C ARG A 68 -1.20 9.28 5.94
N SER A 69 -2.42 9.38 6.42
CA SER A 69 -3.54 8.49 6.08
C SER A 69 -3.31 6.99 6.32
N VAL A 70 -2.25 6.58 7.03
CA VAL A 70 -1.96 5.17 7.32
C VAL A 70 -1.57 5.01 8.78
N ASP A 71 -2.29 4.13 9.45
CA ASP A 71 -2.06 3.76 10.85
C ASP A 71 -1.85 2.24 10.93
N ARG A 72 -1.05 1.79 11.90
CA ARG A 72 -0.95 0.40 12.33
C ARG A 72 -2.03 0.11 13.36
N TRP A 73 -2.70 -1.02 13.23
CA TRP A 73 -3.78 -1.46 14.12
C TRP A 73 -3.75 -2.97 14.30
N GLY A 74 -4.23 -3.45 15.45
CA GLY A 74 -4.60 -4.83 15.66
C GLY A 74 -6.03 -5.09 15.18
N TRP A 75 -6.23 -6.22 14.50
CA TRP A 75 -7.56 -6.70 14.08
C TRP A 75 -7.56 -8.22 14.00
N ASN A 76 -8.53 -8.88 14.65
CA ASN A 76 -8.61 -10.35 14.74
C ASN A 76 -7.30 -11.03 15.20
N GLY A 77 -6.56 -10.37 16.09
CA GLY A 77 -5.26 -10.86 16.58
C GLY A 77 -4.11 -10.74 15.56
N GLN A 78 -4.34 -10.11 14.41
CA GLN A 78 -3.35 -9.83 13.37
C GLN A 78 -2.94 -8.37 13.39
N ASP A 79 -1.66 -8.14 13.12
CA ASP A 79 -1.08 -6.81 12.92
C ASP A 79 -1.34 -6.30 11.50
N CYS A 80 -1.99 -5.14 11.41
CA CYS A 80 -2.55 -4.63 10.18
C CYS A 80 -2.13 -3.18 9.91
N ALA A 81 -2.06 -2.82 8.63
CA ALA A 81 -2.03 -1.45 8.17
C ALA A 81 -3.47 -1.03 7.77
N PHE A 82 -3.98 0.01 8.39
CA PHE A 82 -5.23 0.65 8.03
C PHE A 82 -4.95 1.90 7.21
N LYS A 83 -5.38 1.89 5.96
CA LYS A 83 -5.30 3.04 5.06
C LYS A 83 -6.66 3.74 5.02
N ARG A 84 -6.72 4.95 5.58
CA ARG A 84 -7.95 5.73 5.76
C ARG A 84 -8.18 6.73 4.64
N ILE A 85 -9.44 7.08 4.42
CA ILE A 85 -9.81 8.27 3.64
C ILE A 85 -9.65 9.49 4.56
N GLU A 86 -8.68 10.35 4.26
CA GLU A 86 -8.46 11.60 5.01
C GLU A 86 -8.94 12.82 4.22
N PHE A 87 -8.89 12.74 2.88
CA PHE A 87 -9.32 13.79 1.95
C PHE A 87 -10.12 13.23 0.78
N ASP A 88 -10.83 14.11 0.04
CA ASP A 88 -11.58 13.74 -1.18
C ASP A 88 -10.70 13.02 -2.22
N CYS A 89 -9.42 13.38 -2.33
CA CYS A 89 -8.51 12.70 -3.25
C CYS A 89 -8.25 11.23 -2.87
N ASP A 90 -8.42 10.88 -1.60
CA ASP A 90 -8.24 9.52 -1.10
C ASP A 90 -9.44 8.64 -1.45
N VAL A 91 -10.64 9.22 -1.56
CA VAL A 91 -11.89 8.49 -1.89
C VAL A 91 -11.71 7.69 -3.19
N GLN A 92 -11.29 8.37 -4.25
CA GLN A 92 -11.04 7.72 -5.54
C GLN A 92 -9.85 6.77 -5.51
N ALA A 93 -8.85 7.02 -4.66
CA ALA A 93 -7.70 6.13 -4.53
C ALA A 93 -8.10 4.81 -3.86
N ILE A 94 -8.85 4.87 -2.77
CA ILE A 94 -9.40 3.71 -2.06
C ILE A 94 -10.38 2.95 -2.93
N GLU A 95 -11.30 3.64 -3.63
CA GLU A 95 -12.23 2.99 -4.55
C GLU A 95 -11.49 2.19 -5.63
N ARG A 96 -10.43 2.77 -6.21
CA ARG A 96 -9.60 2.06 -7.19
C ARG A 96 -8.90 0.85 -6.60
N GLU A 97 -8.39 0.93 -5.38
CA GLU A 97 -7.73 -0.20 -4.71
C GLU A 97 -8.70 -1.36 -4.46
N ILE A 98 -9.90 -1.05 -3.97
CA ILE A 98 -10.99 -2.03 -3.79
C ILE A 98 -11.33 -2.67 -5.15
N LYS A 99 -11.69 -1.87 -6.15
CA LYS A 99 -12.09 -2.39 -7.48
C LYS A 99 -10.98 -3.19 -8.16
N SER A 100 -9.73 -2.78 -7.98
CA SER A 100 -8.60 -3.52 -8.55
C SER A 100 -8.42 -4.87 -7.85
N ARG A 101 -8.69 -4.94 -6.54
CA ARG A 101 -8.70 -6.20 -5.79
C ARG A 101 -9.85 -7.11 -6.22
N GLU A 102 -11.06 -6.57 -6.36
CA GLU A 102 -12.23 -7.34 -6.83
C GLU A 102 -11.96 -7.98 -8.19
N LYS A 103 -11.39 -7.21 -9.13
CA LYS A 103 -10.99 -7.73 -10.45
C LYS A 103 -9.94 -8.84 -10.39
N LEU A 104 -9.02 -8.79 -9.43
CA LEU A 104 -8.07 -9.88 -9.24
C LEU A 104 -8.78 -11.13 -8.71
N LEU A 105 -9.72 -10.97 -7.77
CA LEU A 105 -10.51 -12.08 -7.22
C LEU A 105 -11.43 -12.74 -8.27
N GLU A 106 -11.77 -12.04 -9.36
CA GLU A 106 -12.50 -12.58 -10.50
C GLU A 106 -11.65 -13.48 -11.41
N LEU A 107 -10.33 -13.58 -11.21
CA LEU A 107 -9.49 -14.48 -12.01
C LEU A 107 -9.93 -15.94 -11.79
N PRO A 108 -9.99 -16.78 -12.86
CA PRO A 108 -10.57 -18.13 -12.76
C PRO A 108 -9.94 -19.05 -11.69
N ASP A 109 -8.63 -18.90 -11.46
CA ASP A 109 -7.89 -19.65 -10.46
C ASP A 109 -8.17 -19.18 -9.02
N LEU A 110 -8.59 -17.92 -8.84
CA LEU A 110 -8.93 -17.32 -7.55
C LEU A 110 -10.42 -17.41 -7.21
N GLN A 111 -11.29 -17.29 -8.21
CA GLN A 111 -12.76 -17.25 -8.01
C GLN A 111 -13.32 -18.52 -7.36
N SER A 112 -12.64 -19.66 -7.53
CA SER A 112 -13.04 -20.95 -6.97
C SER A 112 -12.51 -21.23 -5.57
N GLN A 113 -11.70 -20.33 -5.02
CA GLN A 113 -11.02 -20.51 -3.73
C GLN A 113 -11.77 -19.83 -2.59
N THR A 114 -11.42 -20.20 -1.35
CA THR A 114 -11.76 -19.41 -0.17
C THR A 114 -11.05 -18.06 -0.23
N ILE A 115 -11.55 -17.03 0.47
CA ILE A 115 -10.91 -15.71 0.51
C ILE A 115 -9.49 -15.83 1.10
N GLU A 116 -9.31 -16.68 2.11
CA GLU A 116 -8.01 -16.94 2.74
C GLU A 116 -7.02 -17.57 1.75
N ASP A 117 -7.45 -18.54 0.96
CA ASP A 117 -6.57 -19.19 -0.02
C ASP A 117 -6.30 -18.30 -1.22
N ALA A 118 -7.30 -17.54 -1.68
CA ALA A 118 -7.11 -16.51 -2.69
C ALA A 118 -6.07 -15.48 -2.23
N ASN A 119 -6.16 -14.99 -0.99
CA ASN A 119 -5.20 -14.06 -0.41
C ASN A 119 -3.77 -14.62 -0.39
N LYS A 120 -3.58 -15.89 -0.01
CA LYS A 120 -2.26 -16.55 -0.06
C LYS A 120 -1.73 -16.65 -1.49
N ILE A 121 -2.56 -17.04 -2.45
CA ILE A 121 -2.16 -17.09 -3.86
C ILE A 121 -1.75 -15.69 -4.32
N MET A 122 -2.49 -14.66 -3.94
CA MET A 122 -2.18 -13.29 -4.33
C MET A 122 -0.83 -12.81 -3.79
N GLU A 123 -0.58 -13.07 -2.51
CA GLU A 123 0.69 -12.74 -1.86
C GLU A 123 1.85 -13.50 -2.50
N HIS A 124 1.71 -14.81 -2.73
CA HIS A 124 2.81 -15.60 -3.28
C HIS A 124 3.05 -15.37 -4.77
N ARG A 125 1.98 -15.32 -5.58
CA ARG A 125 2.06 -15.22 -7.04
C ARG A 125 2.32 -13.79 -7.48
N PHE A 126 1.46 -12.87 -7.06
CA PHE A 126 1.51 -11.47 -7.52
C PHE A 126 2.37 -10.58 -6.63
N ASN A 127 2.83 -11.07 -5.47
CA ASN A 127 3.55 -10.27 -4.47
C ASN A 127 2.77 -9.00 -4.06
N VAL A 128 1.45 -9.13 -3.96
CA VAL A 128 0.53 -8.05 -3.59
C VAL A 128 -0.11 -8.39 -2.24
N LEU A 129 0.06 -7.50 -1.26
CA LEU A 129 -0.60 -7.62 0.04
C LEU A 129 -2.13 -7.66 -0.13
N PRO A 130 -2.85 -8.60 0.50
CA PRO A 130 -4.30 -8.68 0.42
C PRO A 130 -5.01 -7.50 1.09
N ILE A 131 -6.21 -7.18 0.61
CA ILE A 131 -7.16 -6.38 1.39
C ILE A 131 -7.92 -7.37 2.27
N LEU A 132 -7.70 -7.30 3.58
CA LEU A 132 -8.32 -8.19 4.56
C LEU A 132 -9.79 -7.82 4.78
N ALA A 133 -10.08 -6.52 4.81
CA ALA A 133 -11.42 -5.99 4.96
C ALA A 133 -11.53 -4.56 4.43
N VAL A 134 -12.73 -4.19 3.97
CA VAL A 134 -13.15 -2.79 3.81
C VAL A 134 -13.74 -2.33 5.14
N VAL A 135 -13.20 -1.23 5.67
CA VAL A 135 -13.61 -0.68 6.96
C VAL A 135 -14.73 0.33 6.71
N VAL A 136 -15.87 0.14 7.35
CA VAL A 136 -17.05 1.00 7.20
C VAL A 136 -17.43 1.67 8.52
N SER A 137 -18.14 2.80 8.40
CA SER A 137 -18.74 3.52 9.52
C SER A 137 -19.88 2.71 10.13
N GLU A 138 -19.87 2.51 11.45
CA GLU A 138 -20.97 1.86 12.19
C GLU A 138 -22.24 2.72 12.26
N GLN A 139 -22.10 4.03 12.05
CA GLN A 139 -23.17 5.01 12.29
C GLN A 139 -24.04 5.25 11.06
N ASP A 140 -23.55 4.89 9.87
CA ASP A 140 -24.24 5.15 8.61
C ASP A 140 -24.91 3.89 8.06
N VAL A 141 -26.17 4.03 7.67
CA VAL A 141 -26.98 2.93 7.09
C VAL A 141 -26.42 2.46 5.74
N ASN A 142 -25.57 3.26 5.11
CA ASN A 142 -25.11 3.08 3.73
C ASN A 142 -23.74 2.39 3.60
N ASN A 143 -23.17 1.88 4.70
CA ASN A 143 -21.82 1.29 4.70
C ASN A 143 -20.78 2.25 4.10
N ASP A 144 -20.77 3.49 4.59
CA ASP A 144 -19.79 4.51 4.19
C ASP A 144 -18.38 4.00 4.49
N VAL A 145 -17.57 3.87 3.46
CA VAL A 145 -16.19 3.39 3.55
C VAL A 145 -15.33 4.43 4.25
N MET A 146 -14.64 3.99 5.30
CA MET A 146 -13.64 4.77 6.02
C MET A 146 -12.22 4.47 5.52
N GLY A 147 -12.01 3.30 4.93
CA GLY A 147 -10.71 2.88 4.41
C GLY A 147 -10.62 1.38 4.15
N ILE A 148 -9.40 0.89 4.00
CA ILE A 148 -9.10 -0.53 3.79
C ILE A 148 -8.08 -1.02 4.81
N LEU A 149 -8.22 -2.29 5.19
CA LEU A 149 -7.31 -2.98 6.08
C LEU A 149 -6.46 -3.98 5.29
N MET A 150 -5.15 -3.97 5.51
CA MET A 150 -4.18 -4.85 4.87
C MET A 150 -3.24 -5.43 5.95
N PRO A 151 -2.57 -6.57 5.71
CA PRO A 151 -1.52 -7.01 6.62
C PRO A 151 -0.43 -5.94 6.73
N PHE A 152 0.15 -5.79 7.92
CA PHE A 152 1.34 -4.96 8.06
C PHE A 152 2.55 -5.65 7.42
N GLY A 153 2.89 -5.25 6.19
CA GLY A 153 3.98 -5.83 5.40
C GLY A 153 5.39 -5.38 5.78
N GLY A 154 5.55 -4.66 6.90
CA GLY A 154 6.83 -4.12 7.35
C GLY A 154 7.13 -2.71 6.81
N PHE A 155 8.42 -2.38 6.76
CA PHE A 155 8.90 -1.05 6.37
C PHE A 155 8.89 -0.86 4.86
N ASN A 156 8.59 0.37 4.42
CA ASN A 156 8.67 0.73 3.00
C ASN A 156 10.14 0.88 2.53
N LEU A 157 10.35 0.90 1.21
CA LEU A 157 11.69 1.00 0.62
C LEU A 157 12.45 2.25 1.08
N GLU A 158 11.77 3.39 1.24
CA GLU A 158 12.39 4.62 1.75
C GLU A 158 12.99 4.43 3.14
N SER A 159 12.22 3.81 4.05
CA SER A 159 12.66 3.49 5.41
C SER A 159 13.81 2.49 5.42
N LEU A 160 13.81 1.52 4.50
CA LEU A 160 14.91 0.54 4.35
C LEU A 160 16.15 1.12 3.68
N SER A 161 15.99 2.15 2.86
CA SER A 161 17.05 2.81 2.10
C SER A 161 17.80 3.88 2.89
N ALA A 162 17.30 4.26 4.07
CA ALA A 162 17.91 5.28 4.91
C ALA A 162 19.21 4.77 5.55
N SER A 163 20.25 4.68 4.73
CA SER A 163 21.64 4.48 5.13
C SER A 163 22.16 5.75 5.82
N GLY A 164 21.75 5.92 7.08
CA GLY A 164 22.24 6.96 7.97
C GLY A 164 21.50 8.28 7.83
N THR A 165 20.65 8.61 8.80
CA THR A 165 20.72 9.81 9.66
C THR A 165 19.44 9.80 10.55
N GLU A 166 19.64 9.70 11.86
CA GLU A 166 18.70 10.14 12.92
C GLU A 166 17.38 9.41 13.22
N PHE A 167 17.21 8.12 12.94
CA PHE A 167 16.22 7.35 13.73
C PHE A 167 16.82 7.00 15.11
N THR A 168 16.70 7.93 16.06
CA THR A 168 17.12 7.78 17.48
C THR A 168 16.16 6.92 18.31
N ALA A 169 15.47 5.95 17.69
CA ALA A 169 14.67 4.99 18.44
C ALA A 169 15.52 3.73 18.66
N SER A 170 15.76 3.43 19.94
CA SER A 170 16.60 2.35 20.46
C SER A 170 16.04 0.95 20.14
N VAL A 171 16.02 0.56 18.87
CA VAL A 171 15.78 -0.83 18.46
C VAL A 171 17.13 -1.46 18.19
N SER A 172 17.61 -2.22 19.17
CA SER A 172 18.97 -2.79 19.24
C SER A 172 19.30 -3.89 18.22
N ASP A 173 18.44 -4.15 17.23
CA ASP A 173 18.63 -5.18 16.20
C ASP A 173 18.55 -4.64 14.75
N SER A 174 18.80 -3.34 14.52
CA SER A 174 18.64 -2.69 13.19
C SER A 174 19.66 -3.09 12.10
N LYS A 175 20.50 -4.11 12.33
CA LYS A 175 21.52 -4.51 11.34
C LYS A 175 20.97 -5.24 10.11
N ASP A 176 19.73 -5.71 10.15
CA ASP A 176 19.17 -6.56 9.09
C ASP A 176 18.13 -5.88 8.21
N LEU A 177 17.86 -4.58 8.41
CA LEU A 177 16.91 -3.82 7.59
C LEU A 177 17.61 -3.23 6.36
N GLN A 178 17.97 -4.10 5.41
CA GLN A 178 18.50 -3.70 4.11
C GLN A 178 17.59 -4.18 2.97
N ILE A 179 17.57 -3.42 1.87
CA ILE A 179 16.95 -3.88 0.63
C ILE A 179 17.80 -5.03 0.09
N THR A 180 17.17 -6.17 -0.12
CA THR A 180 17.83 -7.39 -0.61
C THR A 180 17.54 -7.63 -2.08
N ARG A 181 18.43 -8.37 -2.76
CA ARG A 181 18.21 -8.83 -4.13
C ARG A 181 16.93 -9.68 -4.24
N GLY A 182 16.65 -10.49 -3.22
CA GLY A 182 15.44 -11.31 -3.13
C GLY A 182 14.15 -10.47 -3.17
N GLN A 183 14.11 -9.37 -2.42
CA GLN A 183 12.96 -8.45 -2.44
C GLN A 183 12.76 -7.80 -3.81
N LEU A 184 13.84 -7.38 -4.49
CA LEU A 184 13.75 -6.82 -5.85
C LEU A 184 13.24 -7.86 -6.85
N ARG A 185 13.72 -9.11 -6.74
CA ARG A 185 13.24 -10.24 -7.55
C ARG A 185 11.76 -10.53 -7.33
N ASP A 186 11.31 -10.59 -6.07
CA ASP A 186 9.91 -10.85 -5.77
C ASP A 186 9.01 -9.71 -6.27
N LEU A 187 9.49 -8.45 -6.21
CA LEU A 187 8.78 -7.31 -6.80
C LEU A 187 8.67 -7.44 -8.33
N ALA A 188 9.77 -7.77 -9.02
CA ALA A 188 9.76 -7.97 -10.47
C ALA A 188 8.85 -9.12 -10.88
N ARG A 189 8.88 -10.24 -10.15
CA ARG A 189 7.95 -11.37 -10.37
C ARG A 189 6.50 -10.91 -10.25
N GLY A 190 6.18 -10.14 -9.21
CA GLY A 190 4.83 -9.62 -8.99
C GLY A 190 4.36 -8.72 -10.14
N VAL A 191 5.19 -7.77 -10.56
CA VAL A 191 4.89 -6.86 -11.68
C VAL A 191 4.70 -7.65 -12.99
N ARG A 192 5.56 -8.64 -13.25
CA ARG A 192 5.43 -9.52 -14.43
C ARG A 192 4.09 -10.26 -14.42
N GLU A 193 3.76 -10.94 -13.33
CA GLU A 193 2.52 -11.71 -13.21
C GLU A 193 1.28 -10.82 -13.36
N LEU A 194 1.30 -9.61 -12.78
CA LEU A 194 0.23 -8.63 -12.97
C LEU A 194 0.14 -8.11 -14.41
N SER A 195 1.27 -7.98 -15.12
CA SER A 195 1.26 -7.57 -16.51
C SER A 195 0.67 -8.64 -17.43
N MET A 196 0.95 -9.92 -17.13
CA MET A 196 0.44 -11.08 -17.87
C MET A 196 -1.06 -11.31 -17.64
N SER A 197 -1.59 -10.93 -16.46
CA SER A 197 -3.04 -11.04 -16.20
C SER A 197 -3.86 -9.96 -16.92
N ARG A 198 -3.23 -8.88 -17.40
CA ARG A 198 -3.91 -7.81 -18.16
C ARG A 198 -4.25 -8.18 -19.60
N THR A 199 -3.61 -9.20 -20.17
CA THR A 199 -3.83 -9.61 -21.57
C THR A 199 -5.09 -10.44 -21.78
N GLU A 200 -5.78 -10.84 -20.71
CA GLU A 200 -7.09 -11.47 -20.83
C GLU A 200 -8.17 -10.43 -21.22
N PRO A 201 -9.13 -10.78 -22.11
CA PRO A 201 -10.17 -9.86 -22.60
C PRO A 201 -11.01 -9.17 -21.50
N SER A 202 -10.94 -9.67 -20.27
CA SER A 202 -11.62 -9.17 -19.08
C SER A 202 -11.02 -7.89 -18.49
N GLY A 203 -9.91 -7.35 -19.03
CA GLY A 203 -9.53 -5.95 -18.80
C GLY A 203 -9.23 -5.63 -17.33
N LEU A 204 -8.23 -6.30 -16.77
CA LEU A 204 -7.58 -5.85 -15.54
C LEU A 204 -7.03 -4.45 -15.80
N GLY A 205 -7.74 -3.44 -15.29
CA GLY A 205 -7.40 -2.04 -15.47
C GLY A 205 -6.01 -1.77 -14.89
N ARG A 206 -5.30 -0.79 -15.44
CA ARG A 206 -4.06 -0.29 -14.82
C ARG A 206 -4.34 -0.01 -13.33
N PHE A 207 -3.49 -0.51 -12.45
CA PHE A 207 -3.56 -0.21 -11.03
C PHE A 207 -3.17 1.27 -10.84
N GLY A 208 -4.12 2.10 -10.44
CA GLY A 208 -3.88 3.51 -10.11
C GLY A 208 -3.90 4.49 -11.29
N CYS A 209 -3.50 5.73 -11.00
CA CYS A 209 -3.42 6.81 -11.98
C CYS A 209 -2.08 6.77 -12.71
N VAL A 210 -2.12 6.99 -14.03
CA VAL A 210 -0.93 7.06 -14.87
C VAL A 210 -0.37 8.48 -14.79
N ALA A 211 0.88 8.63 -14.32
CA ALA A 211 1.56 9.92 -14.36
C ALA A 211 1.78 10.37 -15.82
N PRO A 212 1.77 11.67 -16.14
CA PRO A 212 1.91 12.15 -17.53
C PRO A 212 3.17 11.65 -18.25
N GLU A 213 4.26 11.41 -17.51
CA GLU A 213 5.56 10.95 -18.02
C GLU A 213 5.79 9.44 -17.82
N TYR A 214 4.78 8.72 -17.32
CA TYR A 214 4.88 7.29 -17.13
C TYR A 214 4.97 6.58 -18.48
N LYS A 215 6.06 5.82 -18.68
CA LYS A 215 6.28 5.02 -19.88
C LYS A 215 5.52 3.70 -19.79
N ASP A 216 5.98 2.84 -18.90
CA ASP A 216 5.40 1.53 -18.59
C ASP A 216 5.94 1.00 -17.26
N ASP A 217 5.36 -0.11 -16.79
CA ASP A 217 5.68 -0.73 -15.51
C ASP A 217 7.12 -1.26 -15.47
N ALA A 218 7.65 -1.76 -16.59
CA ALA A 218 9.00 -2.31 -16.65
C ALA A 218 10.05 -1.20 -16.54
N PHE A 219 9.90 -0.10 -17.28
CA PHE A 219 10.78 1.05 -17.20
C PHE A 219 10.76 1.66 -15.80
N ALA A 220 9.58 1.82 -15.19
CA ALA A 220 9.45 2.34 -13.83
C ALA A 220 10.12 1.43 -12.79
N LEU A 221 10.00 0.11 -12.95
CA LEU A 221 10.67 -0.86 -12.09
C LEU A 221 12.20 -0.80 -12.25
N GLY A 222 12.70 -0.66 -13.49
CA GLY A 222 14.13 -0.48 -13.74
C GLY A 222 14.69 0.79 -13.09
N GLU A 223 13.96 1.92 -13.15
CA GLU A 223 14.35 3.15 -12.41
C GLU A 223 14.35 2.94 -10.90
N LEU A 224 13.36 2.20 -10.36
CA LEU A 224 13.32 1.84 -8.94
C LEU A 224 14.52 0.98 -8.52
N PHE A 225 14.96 0.05 -9.36
CA PHE A 225 16.13 -0.77 -9.09
C PHE A 225 17.41 0.07 -9.01
N ILE A 226 17.59 1.03 -9.92
CA ILE A 226 18.70 1.98 -9.85
C ILE A 226 18.61 2.81 -8.56
N TRP A 227 17.42 3.29 -8.20
CA TRP A 227 17.21 4.03 -6.95
C TRP A 227 17.57 3.20 -5.71
N CYS A 228 17.20 1.91 -5.66
CA CYS A 228 17.56 0.98 -4.57
C CYS A 228 19.07 0.71 -4.54
N LYS A 229 19.69 0.53 -5.71
CA LYS A 229 21.15 0.38 -5.86
C LYS A 229 21.89 1.57 -5.24
N GLU A 230 21.43 2.79 -5.49
CA GLU A 230 22.08 4.02 -5.04
C GLU A 230 21.95 4.29 -3.53
N ARG A 231 20.95 3.71 -2.86
CA ARG A 231 20.60 4.05 -1.47
C ARG A 231 20.79 2.92 -0.46
N SER A 232 21.02 1.70 -0.92
CA SER A 232 21.28 0.55 -0.05
C SER A 232 22.73 0.07 -0.14
N SER A 233 23.14 -0.72 0.86
CA SER A 233 24.45 -1.37 0.84
C SER A 233 24.34 -2.69 0.10
N TRP A 234 25.19 -2.88 -0.91
CA TRP A 234 25.21 -4.06 -1.75
C TRP A 234 26.62 -4.63 -1.80
N ASP A 235 26.76 -5.95 -1.90
CA ASP A 235 28.04 -6.50 -2.34
C ASP A 235 28.28 -6.22 -3.83
N VAL A 236 29.54 -6.34 -4.27
CA VAL A 236 29.94 -5.99 -5.64
C VAL A 236 29.24 -6.86 -6.69
N SER A 237 28.93 -8.13 -6.37
CA SER A 237 28.23 -9.02 -7.29
C SER A 237 26.77 -8.60 -7.42
N ASP A 238 26.09 -8.36 -6.29
CA ASP A 238 24.69 -7.95 -6.29
C ASP A 238 24.48 -6.58 -6.94
N LEU A 239 25.40 -5.63 -6.71
CA LEU A 239 25.34 -4.31 -7.34
C LEU A 239 25.32 -4.40 -8.87
N ARG A 240 26.16 -5.27 -9.46
CA ARG A 240 26.19 -5.49 -10.91
C ARG A 240 24.92 -6.16 -11.40
N LYS A 241 24.45 -7.20 -10.70
CA LYS A 241 23.21 -7.91 -11.07
C LYS A 241 22.00 -6.97 -11.06
N VAL A 242 21.86 -6.12 -10.05
CA VAL A 242 20.76 -5.15 -9.95
C VAL A 242 20.83 -4.12 -11.08
N GLU A 243 22.03 -3.66 -11.44
CA GLU A 243 22.23 -2.74 -12.57
C GLU A 243 21.90 -3.38 -13.93
N ASP A 244 22.39 -4.59 -14.17
CA ASP A 244 22.12 -5.33 -15.40
C ASP A 244 20.62 -5.65 -15.54
N ALA A 245 19.98 -6.08 -14.45
CA ALA A 245 18.53 -6.30 -14.36
C ALA A 245 17.74 -5.02 -14.69
N ALA A 246 18.11 -3.89 -14.08
CA ALA A 246 17.48 -2.61 -14.34
C ALA A 246 17.60 -2.18 -15.82
N GLN A 247 18.77 -2.41 -16.43
CA GLN A 247 19.01 -2.06 -17.82
C GLN A 247 18.18 -2.91 -18.79
N VAL A 248 18.05 -4.22 -18.52
CA VAL A 248 17.14 -5.11 -19.27
C VAL A 248 15.71 -4.58 -19.23
N LEU A 249 15.17 -4.32 -18.04
CA LEU A 249 13.80 -3.79 -17.91
C LEU A 249 13.60 -2.48 -18.69
N LYS A 250 14.58 -1.57 -18.65
CA LYS A 250 14.49 -0.26 -19.31
C LYS A 250 14.61 -0.32 -20.83
N ASP A 251 15.38 -1.25 -21.38
CA ASP A 251 15.66 -1.33 -22.82
C ASP A 251 14.58 -2.08 -23.59
N ASN A 252 14.05 -3.17 -23.02
CA ASN A 252 13.13 -4.05 -23.74
C ASN A 252 11.95 -4.57 -22.91
N GLY A 253 11.86 -4.24 -21.63
CA GLY A 253 10.78 -4.71 -20.75
C GLY A 253 10.77 -6.23 -20.53
N ASP A 254 11.91 -6.91 -20.70
CA ASP A 254 12.03 -8.37 -20.61
C ASP A 254 12.19 -8.83 -19.14
N PHE A 255 11.05 -9.04 -18.47
CA PHE A 255 11.02 -9.55 -17.10
C PHE A 255 11.63 -10.95 -16.95
N ASP A 256 11.53 -11.83 -17.94
CA ASP A 256 12.05 -13.20 -17.81
C ASP A 256 13.58 -13.23 -17.80
N ARG A 257 14.19 -12.41 -18.67
CA ARG A 257 15.64 -12.21 -18.67
C ARG A 257 16.11 -11.49 -17.41
N GLU A 258 15.38 -10.49 -16.94
CA GLU A 258 15.71 -9.78 -15.70
C GLU A 258 15.70 -10.73 -14.49
N LEU A 259 14.65 -11.53 -14.31
CA LEU A 259 14.56 -12.51 -13.22
C LEU A 259 15.72 -13.51 -13.25
N THR A 260 16.12 -13.94 -14.45
CA THR A 260 17.27 -14.84 -14.64
C THR A 260 18.58 -14.20 -14.15
N ILE A 261 18.74 -12.88 -14.27
CA ILE A 261 19.92 -12.14 -13.78
C ILE A 261 19.91 -12.08 -12.24
N LEU A 262 18.74 -11.86 -11.64
CA LEU A 262 18.60 -11.74 -10.19
C LEU A 262 18.67 -13.07 -9.44
N ASP A 263 18.41 -14.21 -10.09
CA ASP A 263 18.54 -15.51 -9.46
C ASP A 263 20.01 -15.81 -9.07
N ASP A 264 20.20 -16.43 -7.89
CA ASP A 264 21.48 -17.05 -7.54
C ASP A 264 21.50 -18.47 -8.12
N GLU A 265 22.64 -18.92 -8.65
CA GLU A 265 22.82 -20.34 -8.98
C GLU A 265 22.73 -21.22 -7.72
N ARG A 266 22.89 -20.64 -6.53
CA ARG A 266 22.81 -21.30 -5.24
C ARG A 266 21.39 -21.49 -4.70
N ASP A 267 20.39 -20.84 -5.30
CA ASP A 267 18.98 -20.94 -4.90
C ASP A 267 18.19 -21.98 -5.72
N ARG A 268 18.89 -22.76 -6.58
CA ARG A 268 18.33 -23.83 -7.42
C ARG A 268 18.56 -25.23 -6.85
#